data_AF-A0A916YP42-F1
#
_entry.id   AF-A0A916YP42-F1
#
_cell.length_a   1.000
_cell.length_b   1.000
_cell.length_c   1.000
_cell.angle_alpha   90.00
_cell.angle_beta   90.00
_cell.angle_gamma   90.00
#
_symmetry.space_group_name_H-M   'P 1'
#
loop_
_entity.id
_entity.type
_entity.pdbx_description
1 polymer ?
#
loop_
_entity_poly.entity_id
_entity_poly.type
_entity_poly.pdbx_seq_one_letter_code
_entity_poly.pdbx_strand_id
1 'polypeptide(L)'
;MAEAENPPSRGHYIEIRRYDQIMVGRVVWQNGQKFGAVLAHEIDIGPIEKGPRGGEKAERRNYDLREPESQVRIMHSPADWRQIGAIFEKSAVLIFGLIMAGIMLFMAYEASTQPLSGIEQALKP
;
A
#
# COMPACT_ATOMS: atom_id res chain seq x y z
N MET A 1 -20.80 -9.98 -6.99
CA MET A 1 -21.45 -10.31 -8.28
C MET A 1 -22.82 -9.66 -8.26
N ALA A 2 -23.19 -8.95 -9.34
CA ALA A 2 -24.45 -8.20 -9.41
C ALA A 2 -25.25 -8.62 -10.65
N GLU A 3 -26.57 -8.44 -10.59
CA GLU A 3 -27.52 -8.82 -11.64
C GLU A 3 -28.33 -7.59 -12.07
N ALA A 4 -28.50 -7.41 -13.37
CA ALA A 4 -29.33 -6.36 -13.96
C ALA A 4 -29.95 -6.87 -15.26
N GLU A 5 -31.16 -6.42 -15.56
CA GLU A 5 -31.87 -6.77 -16.80
C GLU A 5 -31.08 -6.36 -18.05
N ASN A 6 -30.46 -5.17 -18.01
CA ASN A 6 -29.54 -4.66 -19.02
C ASN A 6 -28.21 -4.29 -18.36
N PRO A 7 -27.28 -5.24 -18.22
CA PRO A 7 -26.03 -4.95 -17.53
C PRO A 7 -25.09 -4.12 -18.40
N PRO A 8 -24.39 -3.14 -17.79
CA PRO A 8 -23.46 -2.27 -18.50
C PRO A 8 -22.25 -3.06 -19.04
N SER A 9 -21.72 -2.64 -20.19
CA SER A 9 -20.62 -3.35 -20.84
C SER A 9 -19.30 -3.16 -20.11
N ARG A 10 -18.35 -4.09 -20.33
CA ARG A 10 -17.02 -4.05 -19.73
C ARG A 10 -16.36 -2.69 -19.94
N GLY A 11 -15.84 -2.10 -18.86
CA GLY A 11 -15.20 -0.79 -18.85
C GLY A 11 -16.11 0.35 -18.38
N HIS A 12 -17.43 0.16 -18.33
CA HIS A 12 -18.34 1.17 -17.80
C HIS A 12 -18.17 1.35 -16.29
N TYR A 13 -18.36 2.59 -15.83
CA TYR A 13 -18.42 2.92 -14.43
C TYR A 13 -19.85 2.74 -13.92
N ILE A 14 -19.97 2.15 -12.75
CA ILE A 14 -21.23 1.92 -12.07
C ILE A 14 -21.16 2.51 -10.67
N GLU A 15 -22.29 3.01 -10.21
CA GLU A 15 -22.48 3.46 -8.85
C GLU A 15 -23.29 2.42 -8.09
N ILE A 16 -22.73 1.89 -7.00
CA ILE A 16 -23.38 0.96 -6.09
C ILE A 16 -23.78 1.76 -4.85
N ARG A 17 -25.08 1.96 -4.67
CA ARG A 17 -25.64 2.66 -3.52
C ARG A 17 -26.12 1.66 -2.48
N ARG A 18 -25.61 1.74 -1.26
CA ARG A 18 -26.03 0.91 -0.13
C ARG A 18 -26.24 1.80 1.10
N TYR A 19 -27.51 2.00 1.48
CA TYR A 19 -27.88 3.01 2.50
C TYR A 19 -27.31 4.39 2.14
N ASP A 20 -26.50 5.00 3.01
CA ASP A 20 -25.85 6.29 2.79
C ASP A 20 -24.48 6.17 2.10
N GLN A 21 -24.08 4.96 1.71
CA GLN A 21 -22.80 4.72 1.06
C GLN A 21 -22.94 4.70 -0.46
N ILE A 22 -22.09 5.46 -1.12
CA ILE A 22 -21.93 5.49 -2.57
C ILE A 22 -20.56 4.87 -2.89
N MET A 23 -20.56 3.71 -3.53
CA MET A 23 -19.33 3.06 -4.00
C MET A 23 -19.28 3.14 -5.52
N VAL A 24 -18.16 3.57 -6.09
CA VAL A 24 -17.97 3.58 -7.55
C VAL A 24 -17.10 2.41 -7.96
N GLY A 25 -17.56 1.64 -8.95
CA GLY A 25 -16.83 0.50 -9.51
C GLY A 25 -16.76 0.52 -11.02
N ARG A 26 -15.83 -0.24 -11.60
CA ARG A 26 -15.72 -0.46 -13.04
C ARG A 26 -16.11 -1.89 -13.38
N VAL A 27 -16.96 -2.08 -14.39
CA VAL A 27 -17.34 -3.40 -14.88
C VAL A 27 -16.13 -4.09 -15.50
N VAL A 28 -15.79 -5.28 -15.01
CA VAL A 28 -14.65 -6.08 -15.48
C VAL A 28 -15.05 -7.26 -16.35
N TRP A 29 -16.26 -7.79 -16.16
CA TRP A 29 -16.83 -8.84 -16.99
C TRP A 29 -18.36 -8.78 -16.95
N GLN A 30 -18.98 -9.31 -18.00
CA GLN A 30 -20.42 -9.45 -18.14
C GLN A 30 -20.72 -10.83 -18.75
N ASN A 31 -21.77 -11.49 -18.26
CA ASN A 31 -22.30 -12.74 -18.80
C ASN A 31 -23.84 -12.74 -18.69
N GLY A 32 -24.53 -12.51 -19.80
CA GLY A 32 -25.99 -12.37 -19.79
C GLY A 32 -26.43 -11.22 -18.87
N GLN A 33 -27.32 -11.52 -17.92
CA GLN A 33 -27.82 -10.57 -16.90
C GLN A 33 -26.85 -10.35 -15.73
N LYS A 34 -25.72 -11.06 -15.70
CA LYS A 34 -24.76 -11.03 -14.60
C LYS A 34 -23.53 -10.22 -14.98
N PHE A 35 -22.98 -9.48 -14.03
CA PHE A 35 -21.71 -8.79 -14.23
C PHE A 35 -20.89 -8.73 -12.94
N GLY A 36 -19.57 -8.65 -13.15
CA GLY A 36 -18.60 -8.37 -12.10
C GLY A 36 -18.07 -6.96 -12.25
N ALA A 37 -17.99 -6.25 -11.13
CA ALA A 37 -17.36 -4.94 -11.06
C ALA A 37 -16.23 -4.98 -10.04
N VAL A 38 -15.14 -4.29 -10.36
CA VAL A 38 -14.05 -4.01 -9.43
C VAL A 38 -14.32 -2.63 -8.84
N LEU A 39 -14.47 -2.58 -7.52
CA LEU A 39 -14.56 -1.33 -6.78
C LEU A 39 -13.21 -0.62 -6.79
N ALA A 40 -13.21 0.71 -6.73
CA ALA A 40 -11.99 1.46 -6.45
C ALA A 40 -11.34 0.90 -5.17
N HIS A 41 -10.03 0.71 -5.21
CA HIS A 41 -9.26 -0.04 -4.20
C HIS A 41 -9.25 0.62 -2.81
N GLU A 42 -9.78 1.84 -2.71
CA GLU A 42 -9.80 2.67 -1.52
C GLU A 42 -11.25 3.03 -1.21
N ILE A 43 -11.81 2.34 -0.22
CA ILE A 43 -13.10 2.69 0.37
C ILE A 43 -12.76 3.62 1.52
N ASP A 44 -13.26 4.86 1.51
CA ASP A 44 -13.14 5.74 2.68
C ASP A 44 -13.96 5.12 3.83
N ILE A 45 -13.25 4.52 4.80
CA ILE A 45 -13.85 3.85 5.97
C ILE A 45 -14.16 4.87 7.07
N GLY A 46 -13.63 6.10 6.99
CA GLY A 46 -13.85 7.15 8.00
C GLY A 46 -15.33 7.46 8.27
N PRO A 47 -16.21 7.48 7.25
CA PRO A 47 -17.66 7.57 7.44
C PRO A 47 -18.31 6.33 8.06
N ILE A 48 -17.71 5.15 7.88
CA ILE A 48 -18.22 3.87 8.41
C ILE A 48 -17.95 3.78 9.92
N GLU A 49 -16.77 4.19 10.37
CA GLU A 49 -16.41 4.19 11.80
C GLU A 49 -17.21 5.20 12.62
N LYS A 50 -17.59 6.33 12.03
CA LYS A 50 -18.33 7.40 12.73
C LYS A 50 -19.81 7.07 12.98
N GLY A 51 -20.31 5.95 12.45
CA GLY A 51 -21.71 5.54 12.57
C GLY A 51 -22.69 6.49 11.88
N PRO A 52 -24.00 6.17 11.84
CA PRO A 52 -24.99 7.07 11.27
C PRO A 52 -25.03 8.35 12.11
N ARG A 53 -24.59 9.47 11.52
CA ARG A 53 -24.76 10.79 12.11
C ARG A 53 -26.26 11.10 12.09
N GLY A 54 -26.93 10.84 13.21
CA GLY A 54 -28.29 11.29 13.43
C GLY A 54 -28.33 12.81 13.42
N GLY A 55 -28.95 13.40 12.39
CA GLY A 55 -29.11 14.85 12.30
C GLY A 55 -29.71 15.24 10.96
N GLU A 56 -30.87 15.89 11.03
CA GLU A 56 -31.65 16.56 9.99
C GLU A 56 -31.22 16.35 8.52
N LYS A 57 -32.09 15.63 7.80
CA LYS A 57 -32.25 15.63 6.33
C LYS A 57 -31.17 16.43 5.61
N ALA A 58 -30.05 15.78 5.30
CA ALA A 58 -29.12 16.27 4.29
C ALA A 58 -29.92 16.45 2.99
N GLU A 59 -30.36 17.69 2.75
CA GLU A 59 -31.18 18.02 1.60
C GLU A 59 -30.33 17.84 0.35
N ARG A 60 -30.57 16.72 -0.35
CA ARG A 60 -29.83 16.22 -1.53
C ARG A 60 -29.58 17.24 -2.65
N ARG A 61 -30.21 18.42 -2.61
CA ARG A 61 -30.14 19.47 -3.64
C ARG A 61 -29.36 20.71 -3.22
N ASN A 62 -28.98 20.82 -1.94
CA ASN A 62 -28.25 21.98 -1.46
C ASN A 62 -26.75 21.70 -1.51
N TYR A 63 -26.10 22.15 -2.59
CA TYR A 63 -24.66 22.00 -2.80
C TYR A 63 -23.84 22.81 -1.79
N ASP A 64 -24.42 23.85 -1.18
CA ASP A 64 -23.72 24.74 -0.25
C ASP A 64 -23.57 24.15 1.17
N LEU A 65 -24.40 23.17 1.52
CA LEU A 65 -24.34 22.44 2.80
C LEU A 65 -23.45 21.19 2.73
N ARG A 66 -22.86 20.91 1.56
CA ARG A 66 -22.01 19.74 1.37
C ARG A 66 -20.64 20.02 2.01
N GLU A 67 -20.22 19.16 2.94
CA GLU A 67 -18.84 19.18 3.43
C GLU A 67 -17.89 19.13 2.20
N PRO A 68 -16.83 19.96 2.16
CA PRO A 68 -15.87 19.93 1.05
C PRO A 68 -15.35 18.50 0.93
N GLU A 69 -15.36 17.96 -0.30
CA GLU A 69 -14.91 16.60 -0.58
C GLU A 69 -13.61 16.35 0.18
N SER A 70 -13.59 15.30 1.00
CA SER A 70 -12.34 14.87 1.61
C SER A 70 -11.37 14.66 0.45
N GLN A 71 -10.34 15.49 0.39
CA GLN A 71 -9.21 15.28 -0.52
C GLN A 71 -8.49 14.04 0.00
N VAL A 72 -9.08 12.87 -0.24
CA VAL A 72 -8.36 11.62 -0.25
C VAL A 72 -7.27 11.86 -1.28
N ARG A 73 -6.03 11.90 -0.79
CA ARG A 73 -4.86 11.98 -1.66
C ARG A 73 -4.77 10.63 -2.34
N ILE A 74 -5.54 10.45 -3.41
CA ILE A 74 -5.55 9.26 -4.23
C ILE A 74 -4.10 9.09 -4.69
N MET A 75 -3.39 8.15 -4.09
CA MET A 75 -2.10 7.68 -4.62
C MET A 75 -2.42 6.95 -5.92
N HIS A 76 -2.46 7.73 -7.01
CA HIS A 76 -3.05 7.37 -8.29
C HIS A 76 -2.30 6.26 -9.06
N SER A 77 -1.21 5.72 -8.54
CA SER A 77 -0.29 4.89 -9.33
C SER A 77 0.19 3.64 -8.58
N PRO A 78 -0.03 2.43 -9.14
CA PRO A 78 0.66 1.20 -8.72
C PRO A 78 2.20 1.31 -8.76
N ALA A 79 2.76 2.36 -9.38
CA ALA A 79 4.18 2.62 -9.40
C ALA A 79 4.76 2.97 -8.01
N ASP A 80 3.96 3.54 -7.10
CA ASP A 80 4.45 3.94 -5.78
C ASP A 80 4.84 2.71 -4.94
N TRP A 81 4.05 1.64 -4.99
CA TRP A 81 4.37 0.37 -4.34
C TRP A 81 5.61 -0.31 -4.94
N ARG A 82 5.80 -0.21 -6.25
CA ARG A 82 7.02 -0.71 -6.91
C ARG A 82 8.26 0.07 -6.49
N GLN A 83 8.14 1.38 -6.30
CA GLN A 83 9.25 2.21 -5.84
C GLN A 83 9.61 1.89 -4.38
N ILE A 84 8.62 1.73 -3.51
CA ILE A 84 8.82 1.33 -2.11
C ILE A 84 9.49 -0.04 -2.04
N GLY A 85 9.00 -1.02 -2.83
CA GLY A 85 9.60 -2.35 -2.92
C GLY A 85 11.05 -2.30 -3.41
N ALA A 86 11.34 -1.51 -4.45
CA ALA A 86 12.70 -1.36 -4.98
C ALA A 86 13.66 -0.65 -4.00
N ILE A 87 13.16 0.31 -3.21
CA ILE A 87 13.97 0.96 -2.17
C ILE A 87 14.29 -0.03 -1.06
N PHE A 88 13.31 -0.84 -0.64
CA PHE A 88 13.49 -1.86 0.39
C PHE A 88 14.48 -2.95 -0.05
N GLU A 89 14.39 -3.42 -1.29
CA GLU A 89 15.32 -4.41 -1.84
C GLU A 89 16.76 -3.85 -1.86
N LYS A 90 16.94 -2.64 -2.38
CA LYS A 90 18.26 -1.99 -2.45
C LYS A 90 18.85 -1.73 -1.06
N SER A 91 18.02 -1.30 -0.10
CA SER A 91 18.49 -1.06 1.27
C SER A 91 18.87 -2.36 1.97
N ALA A 92 18.10 -3.44 1.79
CA ALA A 92 18.42 -4.74 2.35
C ALA A 92 19.76 -5.27 1.82
N VAL A 93 20.00 -5.19 0.51
CA VAL A 93 21.28 -5.62 -0.10
C VAL A 93 22.44 -4.78 0.42
N LEU A 94 22.28 -3.46 0.54
CA LEU A 94 23.31 -2.57 1.08
C LEU A 94 23.66 -2.91 2.53
N ILE A 95 22.66 -3.06 3.40
CA ILE A 95 22.86 -3.39 4.82
C ILE A 95 23.56 -4.75 4.94
N PHE A 96 23.09 -5.75 4.19
CA PHE A 96 23.66 -7.08 4.24
C PHE A 96 25.12 -7.10 3.74
N GLY A 97 25.42 -6.37 2.67
CA GLY A 97 26.77 -6.19 2.17
C GLY A 97 27.71 -5.53 3.19
N LEU A 98 27.23 -4.50 3.88
CA LEU A 98 27.97 -3.80 4.93
C LEU A 98 28.29 -4.71 6.12
N ILE A 99 27.31 -5.51 6.56
CA ILE A 99 27.50 -6.49 7.64
C ILE A 99 28.54 -7.53 7.24
N MET A 100 28.41 -8.10 6.04
CA MET A 100 29.36 -9.11 5.53
C MET A 100 30.78 -8.56 5.41
N ALA A 101 30.94 -7.35 4.89
CA ALA A 101 32.25 -6.69 4.80
C ALA A 101 32.86 -6.45 6.20
N GLY A 102 32.04 -6.04 7.17
CA GLY A 102 32.48 -5.86 8.56
C GLY A 102 32.97 -7.15 9.19
N ILE A 103 32.26 -8.27 8.98
CA ILE A 103 32.66 -9.59 9.48
C ILE A 103 33.99 -10.03 8.84
N MET A 104 34.14 -9.88 7.53
CA MET A 104 35.39 -10.23 6.85
C MET A 104 36.57 -9.39 7.36
N LEU A 105 36.37 -8.09 7.55
CA LEU A 105 37.41 -7.20 8.08
C LEU A 105 37.82 -7.61 9.49
N PHE A 106 36.85 -7.94 10.34
CA PHE A 106 37.11 -8.41 11.71
C PHE A 106 37.89 -9.72 11.71
N MET A 107 37.50 -10.69 10.88
CA MET A 107 38.22 -11.96 10.75
C MET A 107 39.65 -11.77 10.23
N ALA A 108 39.84 -10.90 9.23
CA ALA A 108 41.16 -10.59 8.70
C ALA A 108 42.06 -9.92 9.76
N TYR A 109 41.48 -9.06 10.58
CA TYR A 109 42.17 -8.43 11.70
C TYR A 109 42.59 -9.44 12.76
N GLU A 110 41.70 -10.35 13.20
CA GLU A 110 42.05 -11.43 14.13
C GLU A 110 43.13 -12.36 13.56
N ALA A 111 43.01 -12.77 12.30
CA ALA A 111 43.98 -13.62 11.63
C ALA A 111 45.38 -12.98 11.55
N SER A 112 45.43 -11.65 11.39
CA SER A 112 46.69 -10.90 11.32
C SER A 112 47.29 -10.62 12.70
N THR A 113 46.46 -10.44 13.74
CA THR A 113 46.94 -10.06 15.08
C THR A 113 47.41 -11.25 15.92
N GLN A 114 46.80 -12.43 15.75
CA GLN A 114 47.24 -13.66 16.41
C GLN A 114 48.74 -13.97 16.23
N PRO A 115 49.30 -14.03 14.99
CA PRO A 115 50.72 -14.33 14.81
C PRO A 115 51.63 -13.25 15.39
N LEU A 116 51.23 -11.97 15.30
CA LEU A 116 51.97 -10.84 15.87
C LEU A 116 52.09 -10.95 17.39
N SER A 117 51.01 -11.33 18.07
CA SER A 117 51.01 -11.53 19.52
C SER A 117 51.92 -12.68 19.97
N GLY A 118 52.03 -13.75 19.17
CA GLY A 118 52.93 -14.87 19.43
C GLY A 118 54.40 -14.50 19.31
N ILE A 119 54.74 -13.65 18.32
CA ILE A 119 56.09 -13.12 18.15
C ILE A 119 56.45 -12.18 19.31
N GLU A 120 55.54 -11.30 19.73
CA GLU A 120 55.79 -10.39 20.85
C GLU A 120 56.03 -11.13 22.17
N GLN A 121 55.29 -12.22 22.43
CA GLN A 121 55.53 -13.07 23.61
C GLN A 121 56.89 -13.78 23.56
N ALA A 122 57.30 -14.25 22.38
CA ALA A 122 58.60 -14.92 22.22
C ALA A 122 59.81 -13.96 22.35
N LEU A 123 59.58 -12.65 22.18
CA LEU A 123 60.61 -11.60 22.26
C LEU A 123 60.67 -10.91 23.64
N LYS A 124 59.77 -11.22 24.58
CA LYS A 124 59.87 -10.71 25.96
C LYS A 124 60.96 -11.49 26.72
N PRO A 125 61.96 -10.80 27.30
CA PRO A 125 63.10 -11.43 27.98
C PRO A 125 62.73 -12.10 29.30
#